data_AF-A0A924NKN4-F1
#
_entry.id   AF-A0A924NKN4-F1
#
_cell.length_a   1.000
_cell.length_b   1.000
_cell.length_c   1.000
_cell.angle_alpha   90.00
_cell.angle_beta   90.00
_cell.angle_gamma   90.00
#
_symmetry.space_group_name_H-M   'P 1'
#
loop_
_entity.id
_entity.type
_entity.pdbx_description
1 polymer ?
#
loop_
_entity_poly.entity_id
_entity_poly.type
_entity_poly.pdbx_seq_one_letter_code
_entity_poly.pdbx_strand_id
1 'polypeptide(L)'
;MFHDFSRSDYRPDYRPDPWRVSHADPEDRVAHLVFVDGRLVESWHEPVIGTPWQDHADRFDREAAPPRPAPDPPYSRVLAWLAESCGGAEAVAALAGQPLLDDGLDLPEVADPAHRERLEAVAALLDAVAERLFEPEMAFALRRALLLVWAEDPEVVAAPRSAALVAGGVCWAVGKANGCFAPVGALRVGRVQDALALSTSLSAQGQRIRSALWGFRSLASDGFGTLRAPDAPDLLSLGHPDLLLGATRERLLRLRDRAWQARDLAA
;
A
#
# COMPACT_ATOMS: atom_id res chain seq x y z
N MET A 1 40.75 -32.77 -0.31
CA MET A 1 39.61 -33.33 0.44
C MET A 1 38.89 -32.15 1.05
N PHE A 2 37.87 -31.64 0.37
CA PHE A 2 37.19 -30.38 0.71
C PHE A 2 36.04 -30.69 1.68
N HIS A 3 35.99 -29.95 2.80
CA HIS A 3 34.84 -29.93 3.70
C HIS A 3 33.76 -29.03 3.11
N ASP A 4 32.58 -29.62 2.91
CA ASP A 4 31.38 -28.97 2.41
C ASP A 4 30.72 -28.13 3.51
N PHE A 5 30.45 -26.87 3.21
CA PHE A 5 29.76 -25.92 4.10
C PHE A 5 28.26 -26.17 3.99
N SER A 6 27.70 -26.85 4.99
CA SER A 6 26.26 -26.96 5.19
C SER A 6 25.62 -25.57 5.26
N ARG A 7 24.70 -25.31 4.31
CA ARG A 7 23.80 -24.16 4.32
C ARG A 7 22.96 -24.22 5.59
N SER A 8 23.23 -23.31 6.50
CA SER A 8 22.36 -22.99 7.63
C SER A 8 21.07 -22.39 7.09
N ASP A 9 19.97 -23.12 7.25
CA ASP A 9 18.60 -22.63 7.05
C ASP A 9 18.28 -21.57 8.11
N TYR A 10 18.70 -20.34 7.85
CA TYR A 10 18.21 -19.18 8.58
C TYR A 10 16.75 -18.93 8.17
N ARG A 11 15.79 -19.50 8.91
CA ARG A 11 14.40 -19.05 8.91
C ARG A 11 14.30 -17.83 9.84
N PRO A 12 13.87 -16.65 9.37
CA PRO A 12 13.67 -15.51 10.24
C PRO A 12 12.60 -15.86 11.28
N ASP A 13 12.85 -15.46 12.53
CA ASP A 13 11.99 -15.66 13.71
C ASP A 13 10.50 -15.53 13.37
N TYR A 14 9.86 -16.67 13.09
CA TYR A 14 8.42 -16.77 13.01
C TYR A 14 7.90 -16.68 14.44
N ARG A 15 7.59 -15.46 14.90
CA ARG A 15 6.78 -15.30 16.11
C ARG A 15 5.36 -15.73 15.75
N PRO A 16 4.83 -16.84 16.30
CA PRO A 16 3.46 -17.21 16.07
C PRO A 16 2.57 -16.07 16.59
N ASP A 17 1.64 -15.63 15.74
CA ASP A 17 0.62 -14.66 16.12
C ASP A 17 -0.18 -15.22 17.32
N PRO A 18 -0.21 -14.53 18.47
CA PRO A 18 -0.88 -15.01 19.68
C PRO A 18 -2.40 -15.14 19.52
N TRP A 19 -2.98 -14.59 18.45
CA TRP A 19 -4.39 -14.72 18.10
C TRP A 19 -4.66 -15.75 17.00
N ARG A 20 -3.63 -16.30 16.36
CA ARG A 20 -3.76 -17.54 15.60
C ARG A 20 -3.91 -18.66 16.61
N VAL A 21 -5.15 -19.00 16.93
CA VAL A 21 -5.43 -20.35 17.43
C VAL A 21 -4.91 -21.29 16.35
N SER A 22 -3.79 -21.96 16.64
CA SER A 22 -3.35 -23.11 15.86
C SER A 22 -4.40 -24.20 16.09
N HIS A 23 -5.55 -24.06 15.44
CA HIS A 23 -6.25 -25.21 14.98
C HIS A 23 -5.25 -25.88 14.04
N ALA A 24 -4.48 -26.85 14.56
CA ALA A 24 -4.01 -27.90 13.68
C ALA A 24 -5.29 -28.39 13.03
N ASP A 25 -5.45 -28.08 11.74
CA ASP A 25 -6.69 -28.37 11.04
C ASP A 25 -7.00 -29.84 11.29
N PRO A 26 -8.18 -30.19 11.84
CA PRO A 26 -8.54 -31.59 12.06
C PRO A 26 -8.55 -32.41 10.76
N GLU A 27 -8.38 -31.74 9.61
CA GLU A 27 -8.44 -32.25 8.25
C GLU A 27 -7.20 -33.06 7.82
N ASP A 28 -6.02 -32.86 8.42
CA ASP A 28 -4.78 -33.60 8.08
C ASP A 28 -4.56 -34.87 8.92
N ARG A 29 -5.57 -35.73 9.00
CA ARG A 29 -5.51 -36.97 9.79
C ARG A 29 -5.79 -38.21 8.95
N VAL A 30 -4.98 -39.25 9.15
CA VAL A 30 -5.29 -40.60 8.66
C VAL A 30 -6.19 -41.27 9.69
N ALA A 31 -7.38 -41.69 9.27
CA ALA A 31 -8.22 -42.58 10.06
C ALA A 31 -7.84 -44.04 9.77
N HIS A 32 -7.42 -44.75 10.82
CA HIS A 32 -7.18 -46.19 10.77
C HIS A 32 -8.40 -46.92 11.28
N LEU A 33 -8.89 -47.90 10.52
CA LEU A 33 -10.09 -48.67 10.85
C LEU A 33 -9.76 -50.16 10.84
N VAL A 34 -10.05 -50.88 11.93
CA VAL A 34 -9.79 -52.32 12.06
C VAL A 34 -11.12 -53.08 12.06
N PHE A 35 -11.22 -54.05 11.15
CA PHE A 35 -12.41 -54.89 10.99
C PHE A 35 -12.13 -56.36 11.30
N VAL A 36 -13.06 -57.03 11.98
CA VAL A 36 -13.05 -58.47 12.26
C VAL A 36 -14.40 -59.05 11.85
N ASP A 37 -14.41 -60.07 10.99
CA ASP A 37 -15.63 -60.65 10.40
C ASP A 37 -16.58 -59.59 9.80
N GLY A 38 -16.01 -58.56 9.17
CA GLY A 38 -16.77 -57.45 8.58
C GLY A 38 -17.36 -56.46 9.59
N ARG A 39 -17.06 -56.59 10.88
CA ARG A 39 -17.47 -55.65 11.94
C ARG A 39 -16.31 -54.74 12.33
N LEU A 40 -16.56 -53.42 12.37
CA LEU A 40 -15.59 -52.45 12.89
C LEU A 40 -15.40 -52.69 14.39
N VAL A 41 -14.16 -52.96 14.81
CA VAL A 41 -13.83 -53.22 16.23
C VAL A 41 -13.00 -52.11 16.85
N GLU A 42 -12.25 -51.36 16.04
CA GLU A 42 -11.37 -50.30 16.52
C GLU A 42 -11.18 -49.22 15.46
N SER A 43 -11.01 -47.98 15.91
CA SER A 43 -10.64 -46.85 15.07
C SER A 43 -9.75 -45.88 15.83
N TRP A 44 -8.69 -45.38 15.20
CA TRP A 44 -7.89 -44.27 15.73
C TRP A 44 -7.46 -43.32 14.61
N HIS A 45 -6.91 -42.17 15.00
CA HIS A 45 -6.42 -41.15 14.09
C HIS A 45 -4.98 -40.80 14.42
N GLU A 46 -4.19 -40.53 13.40
CA GLU A 46 -2.84 -39.97 13.53
C GLU A 46 -2.63 -38.84 12.53
N PRO A 47 -1.71 -37.89 12.79
CA PRO A 47 -1.34 -36.87 11.82
C PRO A 47 -0.84 -37.52 10.52
N VAL A 48 -1.24 -36.97 9.37
CA VAL A 48 -0.79 -37.41 8.04
C VAL A 48 0.72 -37.17 7.83
N ILE A 49 1.23 -36.06 8.38
CA ILE A 49 2.59 -35.58 8.14
C ILE A 49 3.64 -36.58 8.62
N GLY A 50 4.57 -36.95 7.74
CA GLY A 50 5.65 -37.89 8.04
C GLY A 50 5.24 -39.36 8.01
N THR A 51 4.00 -39.67 7.66
CA THR A 51 3.53 -41.04 7.43
C THR A 51 3.63 -41.41 5.93
N PRO A 52 3.60 -42.71 5.57
CA PRO A 52 3.52 -43.13 4.17
C PRO A 52 2.27 -42.65 3.42
N TRP A 53 1.27 -42.13 4.14
CA TRP A 53 0.00 -41.67 3.57
C TRP A 53 0.03 -40.21 3.13
N GLN A 54 1.10 -39.47 3.42
CA GLN A 54 1.20 -38.05 3.11
C GLN A 54 1.03 -37.76 1.61
N ASP A 55 1.69 -38.53 0.74
CA ASP A 55 1.55 -38.37 -0.72
C ASP A 55 0.10 -38.60 -1.20
N HIS A 56 -0.65 -39.46 -0.52
CA HIS A 56 -2.04 -39.73 -0.82
C HIS A 56 -2.94 -38.58 -0.36
N ALA A 57 -2.74 -38.08 0.86
CA ALA A 57 -3.44 -36.91 1.38
C ALA A 57 -3.19 -35.68 0.49
N ASP A 58 -1.93 -35.35 0.21
CA ASP A 58 -1.55 -34.24 -0.67
C ASP A 58 -2.16 -34.35 -2.09
N ARG A 59 -2.38 -35.58 -2.57
CA ARG A 59 -3.09 -35.80 -3.84
C ARG A 59 -4.59 -35.57 -3.70
N PHE A 60 -5.22 -36.14 -2.67
CA PHE A 60 -6.64 -35.92 -2.40
C PHE A 60 -6.94 -34.44 -2.20
N ASP A 61 -6.11 -33.71 -1.47
CA ASP A 61 -6.27 -32.27 -1.27
C ASP A 61 -6.13 -31.50 -2.59
N ARG A 62 -5.21 -31.89 -3.46
CA ARG A 62 -5.09 -31.29 -4.80
C ARG A 62 -6.27 -31.61 -5.71
N GLU A 63 -6.86 -32.80 -5.59
CA GLU A 63 -8.02 -33.24 -6.37
C GLU A 63 -9.33 -32.65 -5.85
N ALA A 64 -9.46 -32.51 -4.53
CA ALA A 64 -10.59 -31.90 -3.84
C ALA A 64 -10.52 -30.37 -3.84
N ALA A 65 -9.34 -29.79 -4.06
CA ALA A 65 -9.16 -28.36 -4.16
C ALA A 65 -10.11 -27.82 -5.25
N PRO A 66 -10.93 -26.79 -4.92
CA PRO A 66 -11.77 -26.18 -5.92
C PRO A 66 -10.89 -25.69 -7.08
N PRO A 67 -11.38 -25.74 -8.33
CA PRO A 67 -10.65 -25.21 -9.46
C PRO A 67 -10.26 -23.77 -9.14
N ARG A 68 -8.97 -23.43 -9.34
CA ARG A 68 -8.51 -22.07 -9.13
C ARG A 68 -9.38 -21.13 -9.98
N PRO A 69 -9.89 -20.02 -9.43
CA PRO A 69 -10.64 -19.08 -10.23
C PRO A 69 -9.77 -18.62 -11.41
N ALA A 70 -10.40 -18.39 -12.56
CA ALA A 70 -9.71 -17.80 -13.69
C ALA A 70 -9.03 -16.50 -13.22
N PRO A 71 -7.81 -16.20 -13.70
CA PRO A 71 -7.14 -14.96 -13.33
C PRO A 71 -7.99 -13.77 -13.77
N ASP A 72 -8.04 -12.76 -12.92
CA ASP A 72 -8.71 -11.50 -13.25
C ASP A 72 -8.23 -10.93 -14.60
N PRO A 73 -9.15 -10.47 -15.47
CA PRO A 73 -8.78 -9.81 -16.70
C PRO A 73 -7.82 -8.62 -16.45
N PRO A 74 -6.86 -8.33 -17.34
CA PRO A 74 -5.91 -7.24 -17.12
C PRO A 74 -6.56 -5.88 -16.83
N TYR A 75 -7.70 -5.57 -17.46
CA TYR A 75 -8.41 -4.31 -17.24
C TYR A 75 -8.95 -4.17 -15.82
N SER A 76 -9.37 -5.26 -15.16
CA SER A 76 -9.95 -5.17 -13.80
C SER A 76 -8.87 -4.84 -12.78
N ARG A 77 -7.65 -5.36 -12.96
CA ARG A 77 -6.48 -5.00 -12.15
C ARG A 77 -6.09 -3.52 -12.30
N VAL A 78 -6.12 -2.99 -13.53
CA VAL A 78 -5.88 -1.56 -13.77
C VAL A 78 -6.93 -0.70 -13.07
N LEU A 79 -8.22 -1.05 -13.19
CA LEU A 79 -9.30 -0.30 -12.56
C LEU A 79 -9.27 -0.39 -11.02
N ALA A 80 -8.92 -1.55 -10.46
CA ALA A 80 -8.73 -1.72 -9.02
C ALA A 80 -7.57 -0.86 -8.51
N TRP A 81 -6.42 -0.88 -9.20
CA TRP A 81 -5.28 -0.04 -8.85
C TRP A 81 -5.60 1.47 -8.97
N LEU A 82 -6.34 1.87 -10.01
CA LEU A 82 -6.80 3.26 -10.15
C LEU A 82 -7.74 3.64 -9.00
N ALA A 83 -8.64 2.73 -8.60
CA ALA A 83 -9.57 2.95 -7.49
C ALA A 83 -8.81 3.11 -6.18
N GLU A 84 -7.79 2.30 -5.92
CA GLU A 84 -6.87 2.51 -4.81
C GLU A 84 -6.21 3.90 -4.90
N SER A 85 -5.62 4.24 -6.04
CA SER A 85 -4.88 5.50 -6.21
C SER A 85 -5.75 6.74 -6.00
N CYS A 86 -6.99 6.70 -6.49
CA CYS A 86 -7.94 7.82 -6.45
C CYS A 86 -8.94 7.75 -5.28
N GLY A 87 -8.90 6.69 -4.47
CA GLY A 87 -9.79 6.56 -3.30
C GLY A 87 -11.16 5.94 -3.57
N GLY A 88 -11.38 5.34 -4.73
CA GLY A 88 -12.58 4.55 -5.05
C GLY A 88 -12.92 4.55 -6.54
N ALA A 89 -13.83 3.66 -6.93
CA ALA A 89 -14.28 3.58 -8.32
C ALA A 89 -15.01 4.85 -8.79
N GLU A 90 -15.79 5.48 -7.90
CA GLU A 90 -16.47 6.75 -8.19
C GLU A 90 -15.46 7.89 -8.44
N ALA A 91 -14.41 7.96 -7.63
CA ALA A 91 -13.34 8.95 -7.82
C ALA A 91 -12.58 8.73 -9.14
N VAL A 92 -12.37 7.48 -9.55
CA VAL A 92 -11.80 7.16 -10.88
C VAL A 92 -12.74 7.61 -12.00
N ALA A 93 -14.05 7.40 -11.84
CA ALA A 93 -15.05 7.82 -12.82
C ALA A 93 -15.10 9.35 -12.95
N ALA A 94 -15.04 10.06 -11.82
CA ALA A 94 -15.03 11.53 -11.75
C ALA A 94 -13.66 12.17 -12.04
N LEU A 95 -12.60 11.37 -12.20
CA LEU A 95 -11.25 11.88 -12.44
C LEU A 95 -11.24 12.80 -13.66
N ALA A 96 -10.57 13.93 -13.52
CA ALA A 96 -10.45 14.96 -14.54
C ALA A 96 -9.03 15.55 -14.58
N GLY A 97 -8.59 16.00 -15.76
CA GLY A 97 -7.17 16.31 -16.05
C GLY A 97 -6.76 17.76 -15.82
N GLN A 98 -7.68 18.65 -15.45
CA GLN A 98 -7.39 20.08 -15.26
C GLN A 98 -6.37 20.27 -14.14
N PRO A 99 -5.36 21.13 -14.27
CA PRO A 99 -4.40 21.39 -13.19
C PRO A 99 -5.06 21.77 -11.86
N LEU A 100 -4.38 21.48 -10.75
CA LEU A 100 -4.76 21.99 -9.44
C LEU A 100 -4.64 23.52 -9.47
N LEU A 101 -5.66 24.16 -8.95
CA LEU A 101 -5.71 25.61 -8.81
C LEU A 101 -5.62 25.95 -7.32
N ASP A 102 -5.16 27.16 -7.04
CA ASP A 102 -5.30 27.76 -5.73
C ASP A 102 -6.78 27.84 -5.38
N ASP A 103 -7.16 27.15 -4.32
CA ASP A 103 -8.51 27.12 -3.76
C ASP A 103 -8.66 28.05 -2.56
N GLY A 104 -7.61 28.82 -2.21
CA GLY A 104 -7.62 29.74 -1.08
C GLY A 104 -7.71 29.01 0.27
N LEU A 105 -7.22 27.77 0.36
CA LEU A 105 -7.27 27.00 1.60
C LEU A 105 -6.32 27.59 2.67
N ASP A 106 -6.95 28.31 3.60
CA ASP A 106 -6.31 28.77 4.82
C ASP A 106 -6.03 27.64 5.81
N LEU A 107 -5.07 27.87 6.70
CA LEU A 107 -4.84 26.94 7.81
C LEU A 107 -6.04 26.98 8.77
N PRO A 108 -6.48 25.83 9.30
CA PRO A 108 -7.58 25.78 10.25
C PRO A 108 -7.25 26.52 11.54
N GLU A 109 -8.27 27.01 12.23
CA GLU A 109 -8.13 27.51 13.58
C GLU A 109 -7.81 26.35 14.54
N VAL A 110 -6.60 26.34 15.08
CA VAL A 110 -6.15 25.35 16.06
C VAL A 110 -6.19 25.96 17.45
N ALA A 111 -6.85 25.33 18.42
CA ALA A 111 -6.99 25.87 19.77
C ALA A 111 -5.64 25.91 20.53
N ASP A 112 -4.87 24.82 20.47
CA ASP A 112 -3.57 24.70 21.12
C ASP A 112 -2.51 25.56 20.37
N PRO A 113 -1.89 26.55 21.03
CA PRO A 113 -0.85 27.38 20.41
C PRO A 113 0.35 26.60 19.88
N ALA A 114 0.79 25.53 20.55
CA ALA A 114 1.95 24.75 20.12
C ALA A 114 1.64 23.96 18.83
N HIS A 115 0.43 23.43 18.74
CA HIS A 115 -0.08 22.75 17.56
C HIS A 115 -0.25 23.74 16.39
N ARG A 116 -0.74 24.95 16.67
CA ARG A 116 -0.85 26.02 15.67
C ARG A 116 0.51 26.41 15.11
N GLU A 117 1.47 26.73 15.98
CA GLU A 117 2.84 27.08 15.59
C GLU A 117 3.48 25.95 14.78
N ARG A 118 3.23 24.69 15.16
CA ARG A 118 3.72 23.54 14.41
C ARG A 118 3.13 23.48 13.00
N LEU A 119 1.82 23.63 12.86
CA LEU A 119 1.13 23.57 11.58
C LEU A 119 1.60 24.71 10.65
N GLU A 120 1.70 25.93 11.17
CA GLU A 120 2.23 27.11 10.46
C GLU A 120 3.68 26.89 10.00
N ALA A 121 4.54 26.36 10.87
CA ALA A 121 5.93 26.07 10.53
C ALA A 121 6.06 25.01 9.43
N VAL A 122 5.22 23.96 9.46
CA VAL A 122 5.21 22.94 8.40
C VAL A 122 4.75 23.55 7.09
N ALA A 123 3.67 24.34 7.10
CA ALA A 123 3.15 25.00 5.91
C ALA A 123 4.19 25.91 5.24
N ALA A 124 4.83 26.80 6.00
CA ALA A 124 5.87 27.69 5.49
C ALA A 124 7.06 26.92 4.87
N LEU A 125 7.44 25.79 5.46
CA LEU A 125 8.49 24.93 4.91
C LEU A 125 8.07 24.24 3.61
N LEU A 126 6.79 23.82 3.50
CA LEU A 126 6.25 23.25 2.27
C LEU A 126 6.24 24.28 1.14
N ASP A 127 5.81 25.52 1.42
CA ASP A 127 5.79 26.60 0.44
C ASP A 127 7.21 26.89 -0.09
N ALA A 128 8.18 27.03 0.82
CA ALA A 128 9.59 27.28 0.46
C ALA A 128 10.24 26.12 -0.30
N VAL A 129 9.84 24.87 -0.02
CA VAL A 129 10.32 23.70 -0.76
C VAL A 129 9.67 23.61 -2.13
N ALA A 130 8.36 23.88 -2.22
CA ALA A 130 7.61 23.88 -3.46
C ALA A 130 8.21 24.89 -4.46
N GLU A 131 8.38 26.14 -4.03
CA GLU A 131 8.94 27.22 -4.84
C GLU A 131 10.34 26.89 -5.39
N ARG A 132 11.17 26.21 -4.58
CA ARG A 132 12.57 25.94 -4.95
C ARG A 132 12.76 24.68 -5.80
N LEU A 133 11.95 23.65 -5.60
CA LEU A 133 12.24 22.31 -6.14
C LEU A 133 11.17 21.77 -7.10
N PHE A 134 9.98 22.35 -7.14
CA PHE A 134 8.85 21.78 -7.86
C PHE A 134 8.16 22.82 -8.76
N GLU A 135 7.31 22.34 -9.66
CA GLU A 135 6.41 23.20 -10.43
C GLU A 135 5.35 23.84 -9.51
N PRO A 136 4.81 25.03 -9.85
CA PRO A 136 3.88 25.77 -8.98
C PRO A 136 2.69 24.97 -8.48
N GLU A 137 2.16 24.07 -9.31
CA GLU A 137 1.02 23.19 -8.97
C GLU A 137 1.29 22.31 -7.73
N MET A 138 2.55 21.96 -7.48
CA MET A 138 2.93 21.14 -6.32
C MET A 138 2.65 21.84 -4.99
N ALA A 139 2.75 23.18 -4.92
CA ALA A 139 2.46 23.91 -3.70
C ALA A 139 1.02 23.63 -3.22
N PHE A 140 0.06 23.63 -4.14
CA PHE A 140 -1.35 23.34 -3.84
C PHE A 140 -1.55 21.89 -3.36
N ALA A 141 -0.89 20.92 -4.01
CA ALA A 141 -0.97 19.52 -3.60
C ALA A 141 -0.37 19.31 -2.19
N LEU A 142 0.77 19.93 -1.88
CA LEU A 142 1.41 19.83 -0.58
C LEU A 142 0.55 20.47 0.52
N ARG A 143 -0.03 21.65 0.23
CA ARG A 143 -0.94 22.36 1.15
C ARG A 143 -2.17 21.53 1.46
N ARG A 144 -2.86 20.99 0.44
CA ARG A 144 -4.00 20.09 0.61
C ARG A 144 -3.64 18.85 1.41
N ALA A 145 -2.51 18.22 1.10
CA ALA A 145 -2.05 17.04 1.83
C ALA A 145 -1.83 17.32 3.32
N LEU A 146 -1.22 18.46 3.66
CA LEU A 146 -1.06 18.88 5.06
C LEU A 146 -2.41 19.03 5.76
N LEU A 147 -3.37 19.69 5.11
CA LEU A 147 -4.70 19.92 5.67
C LEU A 147 -5.51 18.62 5.83
N LEU A 148 -5.43 17.71 4.87
CA LEU A 148 -6.06 16.39 4.96
C LEU A 148 -5.46 15.55 6.09
N VAL A 149 -4.13 15.53 6.22
CA VAL A 149 -3.48 14.84 7.35
C VAL A 149 -3.89 15.48 8.67
N TRP A 150 -3.92 16.81 8.75
CA TRP A 150 -4.33 17.52 9.96
C TRP A 150 -5.77 17.20 10.36
N ALA A 151 -6.69 17.10 9.39
CA ALA A 151 -8.08 16.77 9.64
C ALA A 151 -8.28 15.32 10.12
N GLU A 152 -7.50 14.38 9.59
CA GLU A 152 -7.60 12.96 9.94
C GLU A 152 -6.87 12.61 11.23
N ASP A 153 -5.60 13.02 11.36
CA ASP A 153 -4.74 12.71 12.49
C ASP A 153 -3.76 13.86 12.77
N PRO A 154 -4.17 14.86 13.59
CA PRO A 154 -3.31 15.98 13.97
C PRO A 154 -1.97 15.56 14.60
N GLU A 155 -1.92 14.41 15.28
CA GLU A 155 -0.71 13.94 15.97
C GLU A 155 0.40 13.56 15.00
N VAL A 156 0.06 13.16 13.77
CA VAL A 156 1.05 12.90 12.71
C VAL A 156 1.85 14.17 12.35
N VAL A 157 1.26 15.35 12.55
CA VAL A 157 1.88 16.66 12.33
C VAL A 157 2.48 17.22 13.63
N ALA A 158 1.79 17.07 14.75
CA ALA A 158 2.16 17.67 16.03
C ALA A 158 3.30 16.91 16.74
N ALA A 159 3.23 15.58 16.82
CA ALA A 159 4.11 14.76 17.63
C ALA A 159 5.58 14.64 17.13
N PRO A 160 5.88 14.66 15.82
CA PRO A 160 7.25 14.51 15.35
C PRO A 160 8.21 15.57 15.91
N ARG A 161 9.49 15.21 16.03
CA ARG A 161 10.52 16.06 16.66
C ARG A 161 10.75 17.43 15.99
N SER A 162 10.38 17.60 14.72
CA SER A 162 10.55 18.86 14.00
C SER A 162 9.55 19.03 12.85
N ALA A 163 9.18 20.28 12.57
CA ALA A 163 8.33 20.65 11.43
C ALA A 163 8.96 20.25 10.09
N ALA A 164 10.28 20.40 9.95
CA ALA A 164 11.03 19.98 8.77
C ALA A 164 10.85 18.49 8.46
N LEU A 165 10.84 17.62 9.47
CA LEU A 165 10.63 16.19 9.25
C LEU A 165 9.24 15.89 8.69
N VAL A 166 8.22 16.58 9.19
CA VAL A 166 6.83 16.47 8.70
C VAL A 166 6.73 17.00 7.26
N ALA A 167 7.25 18.20 6.99
CA ALA A 167 7.28 18.79 5.66
C ALA A 167 7.98 17.87 4.64
N GLY A 168 9.12 17.27 5.03
CA GLY A 168 9.82 16.28 4.23
C GLY A 168 9.02 15.01 3.99
N GLY A 169 8.27 14.53 5.00
CA GLY A 169 7.35 13.41 4.86
C GLY A 169 6.21 13.68 3.87
N VAL A 170 5.60 14.87 3.93
CA VAL A 170 4.55 15.30 3.00
C VAL A 170 5.10 15.41 1.58
N CYS A 171 6.26 16.07 1.40
CA CYS A 171 6.95 16.14 0.10
C CYS A 171 7.25 14.74 -0.46
N TRP A 172 7.70 13.81 0.39
CA TRP A 172 7.98 12.45 -0.02
C TRP A 172 6.71 11.73 -0.50
N ALA A 173 5.62 11.80 0.26
CA ALA A 173 4.37 11.10 -0.06
C ALA A 173 3.73 11.65 -1.34
N VAL A 174 3.51 12.97 -1.40
CA VAL A 174 2.88 13.64 -2.55
C VAL A 174 3.77 13.55 -3.79
N GLY A 175 5.08 13.75 -3.64
CA GLY A 175 6.02 13.64 -4.75
C GLY A 175 6.14 12.21 -5.29
N LYS A 176 6.00 11.17 -4.45
CA LYS A 176 5.94 9.78 -4.92
C LYS A 176 4.62 9.45 -5.62
N ALA A 177 3.50 9.98 -5.12
CA ALA A 177 2.19 9.83 -5.78
C ALA A 177 2.15 10.47 -7.17
N ASN A 178 2.92 11.53 -7.36
CA ASN A 178 3.02 12.27 -8.62
C ASN A 178 4.23 11.90 -9.48
N GLY A 179 5.00 10.87 -9.09
CA GLY A 179 6.13 10.40 -9.88
C GLY A 179 7.24 11.43 -10.04
N CYS A 180 7.37 12.40 -9.13
CA CYS A 180 8.37 13.45 -9.20
C CYS A 180 9.78 12.93 -8.93
N PHE A 181 9.89 11.85 -8.14
CA PHE A 181 11.17 11.30 -7.73
C PHE A 181 11.65 10.15 -8.61
N ALA A 182 12.98 10.03 -8.73
CA ALA A 182 13.61 8.89 -9.38
C ALA A 182 13.14 7.53 -8.78
N PRO A 183 13.02 6.47 -9.59
CA PRO A 183 13.35 6.42 -11.02
C PRO A 183 12.26 6.94 -11.97
N VAL A 184 11.06 7.25 -11.48
CA VAL A 184 9.95 7.70 -12.34
C VAL A 184 10.15 9.13 -12.81
N GLY A 185 10.58 10.01 -11.90
CA GLY A 185 10.85 11.42 -12.17
C GLY A 185 12.32 11.78 -12.09
N ALA A 186 12.63 13.04 -12.37
CA ALA A 186 13.99 13.55 -12.43
C ALA A 186 14.56 13.97 -11.05
N LEU A 187 13.70 14.26 -10.07
CA LEU A 187 14.14 14.79 -8.78
C LEU A 187 14.67 13.66 -7.89
N ARG A 188 15.79 13.90 -7.18
CA ARG A 188 16.26 12.99 -6.13
C ARG A 188 15.61 13.38 -4.80
N VAL A 189 15.17 12.41 -4.02
CA VAL A 189 14.64 12.63 -2.66
C VAL A 189 15.65 13.40 -1.79
N GLY A 190 16.95 13.16 -1.98
CA GLY A 190 18.03 13.89 -1.30
C GLY A 190 17.96 15.41 -1.47
N ARG A 191 17.44 15.93 -2.60
CA ARG A 191 17.29 17.38 -2.78
C ARG A 191 16.28 17.99 -1.81
N VAL A 192 15.22 17.24 -1.48
CA VAL A 192 14.23 17.66 -0.47
C VAL A 192 14.85 17.62 0.93
N GLN A 193 15.69 16.61 1.20
CA GLN A 193 16.42 16.52 2.47
C GLN A 193 17.39 17.70 2.63
N ASP A 194 18.21 17.99 1.62
CA ASP A 194 19.11 19.14 1.58
C ASP A 194 18.33 20.44 1.77
N ALA A 195 17.19 20.55 1.10
CA ALA A 195 16.33 21.72 1.18
C ALA A 195 15.80 22.00 2.58
N LEU A 196 15.53 20.95 3.36
CA LEU A 196 15.00 21.02 4.71
C LEU A 196 16.09 20.84 5.78
N ALA A 197 17.37 20.83 5.39
CA ALA A 197 18.51 20.56 6.26
C ALA A 197 18.38 19.26 7.09
N LEU A 198 17.83 18.20 6.47
CA LEU A 198 17.62 16.91 7.09
C LEU A 198 18.72 15.91 6.73
N SER A 199 19.25 15.20 7.73
CA SER A 199 20.20 14.09 7.51
C SER A 199 19.53 12.71 7.48
N THR A 200 18.26 12.61 7.91
CA THR A 200 17.53 11.34 8.01
C THR A 200 16.65 11.09 6.81
N SER A 201 16.46 9.81 6.44
CA SER A 201 15.54 9.40 5.39
C SER A 201 14.12 9.93 5.62
N LEU A 202 13.47 10.39 4.55
CA LEU A 202 12.09 10.87 4.58
C LEU A 202 11.06 9.73 4.54
N SER A 203 11.47 8.52 4.16
CA SER A 203 10.55 7.41 3.92
C SER A 203 9.73 7.02 5.15
N ALA A 204 10.33 7.00 6.35
CA ALA A 204 9.62 6.61 7.57
C ALA A 204 8.49 7.59 7.91
N GLN A 205 8.77 8.90 7.89
CA GLN A 205 7.73 9.90 8.11
C GLN A 205 6.75 9.97 6.93
N GLY A 206 7.23 9.81 5.70
CA GLY A 206 6.38 9.79 4.51
C GLY A 206 5.40 8.60 4.49
N GLN A 207 5.78 7.44 5.04
CA GLN A 207 4.87 6.32 5.22
C GLN A 207 3.79 6.63 6.26
N ARG A 208 4.11 7.34 7.36
CA ARG A 208 3.11 7.81 8.33
C ARG A 208 2.13 8.79 7.70
N ILE A 209 2.63 9.75 6.91
CA ILE A 209 1.80 10.68 6.15
C ILE A 209 0.89 9.92 5.18
N ARG A 210 1.42 8.93 4.45
CA ARG A 210 0.61 8.08 3.58
C ARG A 210 -0.47 7.35 4.36
N SER A 211 -0.14 6.72 5.48
CA SER A 211 -1.11 6.00 6.32
C SER A 211 -2.23 6.92 6.81
N ALA A 212 -1.90 8.14 7.25
CA ALA A 212 -2.89 9.13 7.66
C ALA A 212 -3.81 9.52 6.48
N LEU A 213 -3.24 9.84 5.31
CA LEU A 213 -4.03 10.15 4.12
C LEU A 213 -4.93 8.98 3.69
N TRP A 214 -4.43 7.75 3.81
CA TRP A 214 -5.16 6.55 3.43
C TRP A 214 -6.30 6.20 4.41
N GLY A 215 -6.09 6.47 5.70
CA GLY A 215 -7.02 6.15 6.78
C GLY A 215 -7.29 4.65 6.90
N PHE A 216 -8.53 4.29 7.22
CA PHE A 216 -8.97 2.90 7.39
C PHE A 216 -9.38 2.19 6.08
N ARG A 217 -9.07 2.75 4.91
CA ARG A 217 -9.41 2.11 3.64
C ARG A 217 -8.71 0.76 3.57
N SER A 218 -9.48 -0.31 3.42
CA SER A 218 -8.94 -1.65 3.21
C SER A 218 -8.01 -1.58 2.01
N LEU A 219 -6.70 -1.69 2.25
CA LEU A 219 -5.81 -2.17 1.22
C LEU A 219 -6.38 -3.54 0.88
N ALA A 220 -7.00 -3.70 -0.28
CA ALA A 220 -7.52 -4.99 -0.72
C ALA A 220 -6.40 -6.04 -0.96
N SER A 221 -5.22 -5.81 -0.37
CA SER A 221 -3.94 -6.45 -0.62
C SER A 221 -3.15 -6.64 0.69
N ASP A 222 -3.78 -7.19 1.73
CA ASP A 222 -3.02 -7.85 2.82
C ASP A 222 -2.49 -9.25 2.40
N GLY A 223 -2.75 -9.66 1.16
CA GLY A 223 -2.07 -10.77 0.50
C GLY A 223 -1.03 -10.26 -0.49
N PHE A 224 0.25 -10.34 -0.10
CA PHE A 224 1.44 -10.33 -0.96
C PHE A 224 1.24 -10.01 -2.45
N GLY A 225 1.64 -8.79 -2.83
CA GLY A 225 1.75 -8.38 -4.22
C GLY A 225 0.64 -7.40 -4.58
N THR A 226 0.95 -6.13 -4.43
CA THR A 226 0.27 -5.03 -5.13
C THR A 226 -0.36 -5.52 -6.43
N LEU A 227 -1.67 -5.31 -6.61
CA LEU A 227 -2.39 -5.42 -7.89
C LEU A 227 -1.88 -4.35 -8.88
N ARG A 228 -0.57 -4.07 -8.89
CA ARG A 228 0.06 -3.20 -9.84
C ARG A 228 -0.10 -3.86 -11.21
N ALA A 229 -0.96 -3.29 -12.02
CA ALA A 229 -1.06 -3.68 -13.41
C ALA A 229 0.32 -3.53 -14.06
N PRO A 230 0.75 -4.45 -14.94
CA PRO A 230 2.07 -4.42 -15.57
C PRO A 230 2.43 -3.07 -16.21
N ASP A 231 1.42 -2.35 -16.72
CA ASP A 231 1.58 -1.05 -17.38
C ASP A 231 1.35 0.16 -16.46
N ALA A 232 1.03 -0.07 -15.18
CA ALA A 232 0.80 1.00 -14.22
C ALA A 232 2.14 1.64 -13.79
N PRO A 233 2.21 2.98 -13.74
CA PRO A 233 3.39 3.69 -13.26
C PRO A 233 3.66 3.33 -11.78
N ASP A 234 4.93 3.42 -11.37
CA ASP A 234 5.35 3.16 -10.00
C ASP A 234 5.03 4.36 -9.09
N LEU A 235 3.74 4.56 -8.83
CA LEU A 235 3.23 5.67 -8.02
C LEU A 235 2.77 5.17 -6.67
N LEU A 236 2.94 6.01 -5.66
CA LEU A 236 2.40 5.77 -4.33
C LEU A 236 0.91 6.11 -4.31
N SER A 237 0.06 5.16 -3.95
CA SER A 237 -1.37 5.40 -3.76
C SER A 237 -1.61 6.23 -2.49
N LEU A 238 -2.34 7.34 -2.63
CA LEU A 238 -2.77 8.19 -1.50
C LEU A 238 -4.28 8.14 -1.26
N GLY A 239 -5.08 7.71 -2.24
CA GLY A 239 -6.54 7.63 -2.10
C GLY A 239 -7.24 8.97 -2.25
N HIS A 240 -6.55 9.96 -2.83
CA HIS A 240 -6.97 11.36 -2.92
C HIS A 240 -6.56 11.92 -4.29
N PRO A 241 -7.50 12.04 -5.24
CA PRO A 241 -7.19 12.47 -6.61
C PRO A 241 -6.89 13.98 -6.67
N ASP A 242 -7.32 14.75 -5.68
CA ASP A 242 -7.07 16.17 -5.48
C ASP A 242 -5.64 16.48 -4.99
N LEU A 243 -4.86 15.44 -4.65
CA LEU A 243 -3.41 15.53 -4.41
C LEU A 243 -2.57 15.20 -5.66
N LEU A 244 -3.23 14.81 -6.76
CA LEU A 244 -2.56 14.48 -8.01
C LEU A 244 -2.47 15.71 -8.92
N LEU A 245 -1.28 15.97 -9.43
CA LEU A 245 -1.02 17.02 -10.42
C LEU A 245 -1.76 16.71 -11.73
N GLY A 246 -2.06 17.74 -12.52
CA GLY A 246 -2.77 17.64 -13.79
C GLY A 246 -2.07 16.66 -14.75
N ALA A 247 -0.75 16.76 -14.87
CA ALA A 247 0.05 15.84 -15.69
C ALA A 247 -0.07 14.36 -15.23
N THR A 248 -0.11 14.12 -13.92
CA THR A 248 -0.34 12.78 -13.36
C THR A 248 -1.76 12.31 -13.67
N ARG A 249 -2.77 13.15 -13.43
CA ARG A 249 -4.18 12.83 -13.70
C ARG A 249 -4.44 12.53 -15.15
N GLU A 250 -3.88 13.30 -16.09
CA GLU A 250 -3.96 13.01 -17.52
C GLU A 250 -3.40 11.64 -17.88
N ARG A 251 -2.30 11.22 -17.25
CA ARG A 251 -1.73 9.89 -17.46
C ARG A 251 -2.66 8.80 -16.93
N LEU A 252 -3.24 9.00 -15.74
CA LEU A 252 -4.20 8.07 -15.15
C LEU A 252 -5.50 7.99 -15.96
N LEU A 253 -5.98 9.11 -16.51
CA LEU A 253 -7.13 9.16 -17.41
C LEU A 253 -6.91 8.29 -18.65
N ARG A 254 -5.74 8.40 -19.29
CA ARG A 254 -5.41 7.54 -20.44
C ARG A 254 -5.41 6.05 -20.08
N LEU A 255 -4.98 5.68 -18.87
CA LEU A 255 -5.03 4.30 -18.40
C LEU A 255 -6.47 3.85 -18.14
N ARG A 256 -7.27 4.69 -17.49
CA ARG A 256 -8.69 4.45 -17.21
C ARG A 256 -9.47 4.20 -18.49
N ASP A 257 -9.34 5.10 -19.46
CA ASP A 257 -10.11 5.05 -20.69
C ASP A 257 -9.75 3.79 -21.52
N ARG A 258 -8.46 3.41 -21.55
CA ARG A 258 -8.02 2.14 -22.15
C ARG A 258 -8.59 0.92 -21.43
N ALA A 259 -8.62 0.94 -20.10
CA ALA A 259 -9.15 -0.17 -19.31
C ALA A 259 -10.66 -0.33 -19.50
N TRP A 260 -11.41 0.77 -19.56
CA TRP A 260 -12.84 0.73 -19.89
C TRP A 260 -13.08 0.22 -21.31
N GLN A 261 -12.34 0.71 -22.30
CA GLN A 261 -12.46 0.20 -23.67
C GLN A 261 -12.18 -1.31 -23.74
N ALA A 262 -11.15 -1.80 -23.03
CA ALA A 262 -10.83 -3.23 -22.96
C ALA A 262 -11.92 -4.05 -22.26
N ARG A 263 -12.55 -3.49 -21.20
CA ARG A 263 -13.70 -4.12 -20.53
C ARG A 263 -14.89 -4.23 -21.48
N ASP A 264 -15.21 -3.15 -22.19
CA ASP A 264 -16.38 -3.09 -23.06
C ASP A 264 -16.21 -3.99 -24.30
N LEU A 265 -14.97 -4.25 -24.75
CA LEU A 265 -14.66 -5.24 -25.79
C LEU A 265 -14.72 -6.70 -25.29
N ALA A 266 -14.63 -6.93 -23.98
CA ALA A 266 -14.66 -8.25 -23.37
C ALA A 266 -16.07 -8.67 -22.87
N ALA A 267 -17.02 -7.73 -22.85
CA ALA A 267 -18.43 -7.94 -22.49
C ALA A 267 -19.25 -8.37 -23.71
#